data_AF-A0A957BVM6-F1
#
_entry.id   AF-A0A957BVM6-F1
#
_cell.length_a   1.000
_cell.length_b   1.000
_cell.length_c   1.000
_cell.angle_alpha   90.00
_cell.angle_beta   90.00
_cell.angle_gamma   90.00
#
_symmetry.space_group_name_H-M   'P 1'
#
loop_
_entity.id
_entity.type
_entity.pdbx_description
1 polymer ?
#
loop_
_entity_poly.entity_id
_entity_poly.type
_entity_poly.pdbx_seq_one_letter_code
_entity_poly.pdbx_strand_id
1 'polypeptide(L)'
;DAEADRAVSKRTLVVRLGSSHAARLYIILLILAYVSLPLLWWMGLPPLVALAITLLSPLALWQIGRMHRGIWRDASRWNTLSFVTIVLLMGTVMAELAAFTILMVT
;
A
#
# COMPACT_ATOMS: atom_id res chain seq x y z
N ASP A 1 7.47 9.01 15.78
CA ASP A 1 7.95 9.61 14.53
C ASP A 1 7.50 11.04 14.32
N ALA A 2 6.20 11.36 14.21
CA ALA A 2 5.75 12.72 13.87
C ALA A 2 6.31 13.84 14.78
N GLU A 3 6.35 13.62 16.10
CA GLU A 3 6.90 14.60 17.04
C GLU A 3 8.42 14.72 16.95
N ALA A 4 9.12 13.58 16.84
CA ALA A 4 10.56 13.56 16.65
C ALA A 4 10.96 14.25 15.33
N ASP A 5 10.25 13.96 14.25
CA ASP A 5 10.44 14.58 12.93
C ASP A 5 10.18 16.08 12.97
N ARG A 6 9.16 16.53 13.72
CA ARG A 6 8.90 17.96 13.93
C ARG A 6 10.03 18.62 14.72
N ALA A 7 10.54 17.95 15.76
CA ALA A 7 11.63 18.47 16.59
C ALA A 7 12.93 18.68 15.78
N VAL A 8 13.19 17.84 14.77
CA VAL A 8 14.33 17.99 13.85
C VAL A 8 13.99 18.73 12.54
N SER A 9 12.88 19.47 12.51
CA SER A 9 12.46 20.28 11.35
C SER A 9 12.29 19.53 10.03
N LYS A 10 11.98 18.22 10.07
CA LYS A 10 11.65 17.45 8.87
C LYS A 10 10.29 17.87 8.31
N ARG A 11 10.17 17.85 6.98
CA ARG A 11 8.96 18.23 6.23
C ARG A 11 8.18 17.02 5.73
N THR A 12 8.00 16.00 6.57
CA THR A 12 7.23 14.80 6.20
C THR A 12 5.74 15.14 6.00
N LEU A 13 5.03 14.31 5.23
CA LEU A 13 3.59 14.51 4.98
C LEU A 13 2.78 14.54 6.28
N VAL A 14 3.13 13.69 7.24
CA VAL A 14 2.49 13.66 8.57
C VAL A 14 2.74 14.96 9.33
N VAL A 15 3.94 15.56 9.23
CA VAL A 15 4.24 16.84 9.89
C VAL A 15 3.51 18.00 9.21
N ARG A 16 3.41 18.00 7.87
CA ARG A 16 2.80 19.09 7.09
C ARG A 16 1.28 19.07 7.08
N LEU A 17 0.67 17.89 6.95
CA LEU A 17 -0.78 17.72 6.79
C LEU A 17 -1.46 17.22 8.07
N GLY A 18 -0.68 16.73 9.04
CA GLY A 18 -1.18 16.02 10.22
C GLY A 18 -1.45 14.54 9.94
N SER A 19 -1.46 13.74 11.01
CA SER A 19 -1.60 12.28 10.92
C SER A 19 -2.92 11.83 10.28
N SER A 20 -4.01 12.56 10.51
CA SER A 20 -5.33 12.25 9.94
C SER A 20 -5.33 12.36 8.42
N HIS A 21 -4.84 13.49 7.88
CA HIS A 21 -4.78 13.71 6.43
C HIS A 21 -3.77 12.78 5.76
N ALA A 22 -2.64 12.51 6.41
CA ALA A 22 -1.67 11.55 5.90
C ALA A 22 -2.24 10.12 5.83
N ALA A 23 -2.99 9.69 6.86
CA ALA A 23 -3.71 8.41 6.85
C ALA A 23 -4.76 8.34 5.74
N ARG A 24 -5.52 9.42 5.53
CA ARG A 24 -6.49 9.50 4.42
C ARG A 24 -5.80 9.43 3.06
N LEU A 25 -4.69 10.13 2.88
CA LEU A 25 -3.91 10.09 1.65
C LEU A 25 -3.38 8.67 1.37
N TYR A 26 -2.86 7.98 2.38
CA TYR A 26 -2.45 6.58 2.25
C TYR A 26 -3.60 5.69 1.75
N ILE A 27 -4.79 5.81 2.33
CA ILE A 27 -5.97 5.06 1.89
C ILE A 27 -6.30 5.37 0.43
N ILE A 28 -6.32 6.65 0.05
CA ILE A 28 -6.60 7.07 -1.32
C ILE A 28 -5.59 6.48 -2.31
N LEU A 29 -4.30 6.55 -2.00
CA LEU A 29 -3.24 5.99 -2.85
C LEU A 29 -3.36 4.48 -2.98
N LEU A 30 -3.68 3.78 -1.89
CA LEU A 30 -3.87 2.33 -1.92
C LEU A 30 -5.09 1.93 -2.76
N ILE A 31 -6.20 2.65 -2.63
CA ILE A 31 -7.38 2.45 -3.50
C ILE A 31 -7.02 2.72 -4.95
N LEU A 32 -6.34 3.83 -5.24
CA LEU A 32 -5.96 4.21 -6.59
C LEU A 32 -5.05 3.17 -7.24
N ALA A 33 -4.12 2.58 -6.48
CA ALA A 33 -3.28 1.49 -6.96
C ALA A 33 -4.12 0.31 -7.48
N TYR A 34 -5.12 -0.14 -6.72
CA TYR A 34 -5.99 -1.24 -7.16
C TYR A 34 -6.98 -0.84 -8.26
N VAL A 35 -7.54 0.37 -8.20
CA VAL A 35 -8.44 0.89 -9.24
C VAL A 35 -7.71 1.12 -10.57
N SER A 36 -6.39 1.33 -10.54
CA SER A 36 -5.59 1.41 -11.76
C SER A 36 -5.42 0.07 -12.48
N LEU A 37 -5.60 -1.07 -11.81
CA LEU A 37 -5.39 -2.40 -12.41
C LEU A 37 -6.30 -2.68 -13.62
N PRO A 38 -7.62 -2.42 -13.58
CA PRO A 38 -8.47 -2.53 -14.77
C PRO A 38 -8.00 -1.68 -15.94
N LEU A 39 -7.51 -0.47 -15.67
CA LEU A 39 -6.98 0.42 -16.70
C LEU A 39 -5.69 -0.14 -17.30
N LEU A 40 -4.78 -0.64 -16.46
CA LEU A 40 -3.53 -1.27 -16.92
C LEU A 40 -3.80 -2.54 -17.73
N TRP A 41 -4.77 -3.36 -17.30
CA TRP A 41 -5.23 -4.53 -18.05
C TRP A 41 -5.74 -4.14 -19.44
N TRP A 42 -6.56 -3.09 -19.53
CA TRP A 42 -7.03 -2.56 -20.81
C TRP A 42 -5.89 -2.02 -21.69
N MET A 43 -4.83 -1.48 -21.09
CA MET A 43 -3.63 -1.01 -21.79
C MET A 43 -2.63 -2.13 -22.16
N GLY A 44 -2.97 -3.40 -21.91
CA GLY A 44 -2.17 -4.56 -22.32
C GLY A 44 -1.39 -5.25 -21.20
N LEU A 45 -1.63 -4.92 -19.92
CA LEU A 45 -1.09 -5.71 -18.81
C LEU A 45 -1.62 -7.15 -18.90
N PRO A 46 -0.76 -8.18 -18.88
CA PRO A 46 -1.22 -9.56 -18.98
C PRO A 46 -2.20 -9.93 -17.85
N PRO A 47 -3.29 -10.67 -18.14
CA PRO A 47 -4.30 -11.02 -17.14
C PRO A 47 -3.72 -11.76 -15.92
N LEU A 48 -2.72 -12.62 -16.15
CA LEU A 48 -2.05 -13.34 -15.06
C LEU A 48 -1.38 -12.40 -14.05
N VAL A 49 -0.75 -11.33 -14.53
CA VAL A 49 -0.10 -10.32 -13.69
C VAL A 49 -1.15 -9.52 -12.91
N ALA A 50 -2.23 -9.09 -13.58
CA ALA A 50 -3.33 -8.39 -12.91
C ALA A 50 -3.99 -9.25 -11.81
N LEU A 51 -4.20 -10.54 -12.07
CA LEU A 51 -4.72 -11.49 -11.09
C LEU A 51 -3.73 -11.69 -9.93
N ALA A 52 -2.44 -11.82 -10.21
CA ALA A 52 -1.41 -11.99 -9.19
C ALA A 52 -1.40 -10.83 -8.18
N ILE A 53 -1.53 -9.58 -8.65
CA ILE A 53 -1.64 -8.39 -7.78
C ILE A 53 -2.96 -8.42 -7.00
N THR A 54 -4.06 -8.81 -7.66
CA THR A 54 -5.40 -8.86 -7.05
C THR A 54 -5.50 -9.86 -5.90
N LEU A 55 -4.71 -10.94 -5.92
CA LEU A 55 -4.64 -11.92 -4.82
C LEU A 55 -4.23 -11.30 -3.49
N LEU A 56 -3.49 -10.18 -3.51
CA LEU A 56 -3.07 -9.47 -2.30
C LEU A 56 -4.12 -8.47 -1.78
N SER A 57 -5.23 -8.30 -2.50
CA SER A 57 -6.30 -7.37 -2.14
C SER A 57 -6.92 -7.57 -0.75
N PRO A 58 -7.06 -8.80 -0.18
CA PRO A 58 -7.57 -8.95 1.18
C PRO A 58 -6.68 -8.24 2.22
N LEU A 59 -5.36 -8.28 2.03
CA LEU A 59 -4.41 -7.61 2.91
C LEU A 59 -4.48 -6.08 2.75
N ALA A 60 -4.64 -5.59 1.51
CA ALA A 60 -4.85 -4.18 1.24
C ALA A 60 -6.17 -3.65 1.85
N LEU A 61 -7.27 -4.39 1.72
CA LEU A 61 -8.56 -4.05 2.32
C LEU A 61 -8.48 -4.05 3.84
N TRP A 62 -7.77 -5.01 4.44
CA TRP A 62 -7.50 -5.02 5.87
C TRP A 62 -6.73 -3.76 6.30
N GLN A 63 -5.66 -3.38 5.57
CA GLN A 63 -4.91 -2.14 5.83
C GLN A 63 -5.79 -0.90 5.75
N ILE A 64 -6.61 -0.78 4.70
CA ILE A 64 -7.57 0.34 4.54
C ILE A 64 -8.50 0.40 5.74
N GLY A 65 -9.12 -0.73 6.12
CA GLY A 65 -10.05 -0.80 7.23
C GLY A 65 -9.41 -0.42 8.56
N ARG A 66 -8.17 -0.86 8.81
CA ARG A 66 -7.42 -0.51 10.03
C ARG A 66 -7.05 0.96 10.06
N MET A 67 -6.52 1.48 8.95
CA MET A 67 -6.16 2.89 8.81
C MET A 67 -7.38 3.81 8.99
N HIS A 68 -8.52 3.46 8.39
CA HIS A 68 -9.78 4.19 8.51
C HIS A 68 -10.31 4.19 9.96
N ARG A 69 -10.17 3.08 10.68
CA ARG A 69 -10.55 2.96 12.10
C ARG A 69 -9.62 3.73 13.05
N GLY A 70 -8.62 4.44 12.55
CA GLY A 70 -7.78 5.31 13.38
C GLY A 70 -6.65 4.61 14.11
N ILE A 71 -6.23 3.43 13.64
CA ILE A 71 -5.12 2.68 14.26
C ILE A 71 -3.80 3.47 14.32
N TRP A 72 -3.63 4.48 13.46
CA TRP A 72 -2.51 5.41 13.45
C TRP A 72 -2.42 6.26 14.72
N ARG A 73 -3.47 6.32 15.55
CA ARG A 73 -3.45 6.99 16.86
C ARG A 73 -2.72 6.18 17.94
N ASP A 74 -2.59 4.88 17.76
CA ASP A 74 -1.99 3.96 18.73
C ASP A 74 -0.56 3.59 18.30
N ALA A 75 0.43 4.20 18.93
CA ALA A 75 1.84 4.02 18.61
C ALA A 75 2.31 2.56 18.76
N SER A 76 1.69 1.79 19.66
CA SER A 76 2.06 0.38 19.88
C SER A 76 1.81 -0.51 18.65
N ARG A 77 0.89 -0.08 17.76
CA ARG A 77 0.48 -0.83 16.57
C ARG A 77 1.19 -0.40 15.29
N TRP A 78 2.00 0.65 15.34
CA TRP A 78 2.67 1.19 14.14
C TRP A 78 3.61 0.18 13.50
N ASN A 79 4.36 -0.59 14.30
CA ASN A 79 5.25 -1.62 13.77
C ASN A 79 4.50 -2.69 12.98
N THR A 80 3.35 -3.14 13.46
CA THR A 80 2.51 -4.10 12.75
C THR A 80 1.99 -3.53 11.42
N LEU A 81 1.57 -2.26 11.41
CA LEU A 81 1.10 -1.60 10.18
C LEU A 81 2.21 -1.43 9.14
N SER A 82 3.39 -1.01 9.59
CA SER A 82 4.57 -0.87 8.74
C SER A 82 4.98 -2.22 8.18
N PHE A 83 5.02 -3.26 9.03
CA PHE A 83 5.32 -4.63 8.60
C PHE A 83 4.33 -5.13 7.55
N VAL A 84 3.03 -4.99 7.79
CA VAL A 84 2.00 -5.39 6.81
C VAL A 84 2.11 -4.60 5.51
N THR A 85 2.46 -3.32 5.57
CA THR A 85 2.70 -2.50 4.36
C THR A 85 3.90 -3.03 3.57
N ILE A 86 4.99 -3.41 4.25
CA ILE A 86 6.16 -4.01 3.62
C ILE A 86 5.81 -5.36 3.00
N VAL A 87 5.09 -6.22 3.73
CA VAL A 87 4.63 -7.53 3.23
C VAL A 87 3.73 -7.36 2.01
N LEU A 88 2.81 -6.39 2.03
CA LEU A 88 1.95 -6.09 0.89
C LEU A 88 2.78 -5.64 -0.32
N LEU A 89 3.70 -4.68 -0.14
CA LEU A 89 4.54 -4.17 -1.23
C LEU A 89 5.44 -5.26 -1.81
N MET A 90 6.22 -5.94 -0.95
CA MET A 90 7.14 -6.99 -1.37
C MET A 90 6.39 -8.18 -1.97
N GLY A 91 5.26 -8.57 -1.37
CA GLY A 91 4.39 -9.63 -1.87
C GLY A 91 3.86 -9.33 -3.27
N THR A 92 3.40 -8.10 -3.50
CA THR A 92 2.97 -7.66 -4.84
C THR A 92 4.10 -7.71 -5.85
N VAL A 93 5.28 -7.17 -5.53
CA VAL A 93 6.45 -7.20 -6.44
C VAL A 93 6.86 -8.64 -6.77
N MET A 94 6.91 -9.53 -5.77
CA MET A 94 7.27 -10.93 -6.00
C MET A 94 6.21 -11.66 -6.84
N ALA A 95 4.93 -11.38 -6.63
CA ALA A 95 3.84 -11.96 -7.41
C ALA A 95 3.86 -11.48 -8.88
N GLU A 96 4.13 -10.19 -9.11
CA GLU A 96 4.31 -9.62 -10.44
C GLU A 96 5.50 -10.25 -11.16
N LEU A 97 6.67 -10.30 -10.51
CA LEU A 97 7.88 -10.91 -11.08
C LEU A 97 7.66 -12.38 -11.44
N ALA A 98 7.02 -13.15 -10.54
CA ALA A 98 6.70 -14.55 -10.81
C ALA A 98 5.75 -14.70 -12.00
N ALA A 99 4.68 -13.89 -12.06
CA ALA A 99 3.72 -13.92 -13.15
C ALA A 99 4.37 -13.59 -14.51
N PHE A 100 5.23 -12.56 -14.58
CA PHE A 100 5.98 -12.25 -15.80
C PHE A 100 6.98 -13.35 -16.17
N THR A 101 7.67 -13.92 -15.19
CA THR A 101 8.63 -15.01 -15.44
C THR A 101 7.92 -16.23 -16.01
N ILE A 102 6.74 -16.60 -15.48
CA ILE A 102 5.92 -17.68 -16.01
C ILE A 102 5.56 -17.39 -17.47
N LEU A 103 5.05 -16.19 -17.77
CA LEU A 103 4.66 -15.80 -19.13
C LEU A 103 5.82 -15.77 -20.13
N MET A 104 7.06 -15.56 -19.68
CA MET A 104 8.23 -15.57 -20.57
C MET A 104 8.71 -16.99 -20.90
N VAL A 105 8.41 -17.97 -20.04
CA VAL A 105 8.89 -19.35 -20.18
C VAL A 105 7.82 -20.26 -20.80
N THR A 106 6.56 -19.85 -20.79
CA THR A 106 5.42 -20.54 -21.44
C THR A 106 5.12 -19.96 -22.81
#